data_AF-A0A523WJA4-F1
#
_entry.id   AF-A0A523WJA4-F1
#
_cell.length_a   1.000
_cell.length_b   1.000
_cell.length_c   1.000
_cell.angle_alpha   90.00
_cell.angle_beta   90.00
_cell.angle_gamma   90.00
#
_symmetry.space_group_name_H-M   'P 1'
#
loop_
_entity.id
_entity.type
_entity.pdbx_description
1 polymer ?
#
loop_
_entity_poly.entity_id
_entity_poly.type
_entity_poly.pdbx_seq_one_letter_code
_entity_poly.pdbx_strand_id
1 'polypeptide(L)'
;MITFLLAAGIKKVKAGMIISGNRMKVLSLLLVALLTAPPLANAELVELVTIYGPPGGDEFYHVCGPGDVNDDGYPEFIASSEYYEDPGRSCVSIYTT
;
A
#
# COMPACT_ATOMS: atom_id res chain seq x y z
N MET A 1 -26.65 65.01 -15.69
CA MET A 1 -27.39 64.18 -16.66
C MET A 1 -26.93 62.74 -16.48
N ILE A 2 -27.69 61.74 -16.03
CA ILE A 2 -29.14 61.53 -15.88
C ILE A 2 -29.36 60.52 -14.73
N THR A 3 -30.38 60.76 -13.91
CA THR A 3 -30.94 59.86 -12.88
C THR A 3 -32.05 58.99 -13.49
N PHE A 4 -32.14 57.69 -13.16
CA PHE A 4 -33.39 56.88 -13.05
C PHE A 4 -33.02 55.53 -12.37
N LEU A 5 -33.37 55.24 -11.11
CA LEU A 5 -34.65 54.79 -10.52
C LEU A 5 -35.21 53.45 -11.06
N LEU A 6 -35.25 52.47 -10.14
CA LEU A 6 -36.38 51.58 -9.80
C LEU A 6 -36.35 50.08 -10.23
N ALA A 7 -36.70 49.26 -9.22
CA ALA A 7 -37.41 47.98 -9.26
C ALA A 7 -36.66 46.70 -9.69
N ALA A 8 -36.45 45.79 -8.75
CA ALA A 8 -37.36 44.64 -8.55
C ALA A 8 -36.82 43.73 -7.43
N GLY A 9 -37.65 43.48 -6.41
CA GLY A 9 -37.34 42.54 -5.36
C GLY A 9 -37.22 41.11 -5.89
N ILE A 10 -36.11 40.45 -5.58
CA ILE A 10 -35.97 39.00 -5.74
C ILE A 10 -36.74 38.34 -4.60
N LYS A 11 -37.90 37.79 -4.92
CA LYS A 11 -38.74 36.99 -4.02
C LYS A 11 -38.12 35.60 -3.79
N LYS A 12 -38.17 35.19 -2.51
CA LYS A 12 -38.25 33.82 -1.94
C LYS A 12 -37.42 32.71 -2.58
N VAL A 13 -36.45 32.21 -1.80
CA VAL A 13 -36.21 30.76 -1.71
C VAL A 13 -36.43 30.36 -0.25
N LYS A 14 -37.51 29.61 0.01
CA LYS A 14 -37.68 28.84 1.25
C LYS A 14 -37.64 27.37 0.84
N ALA A 15 -36.45 26.80 0.86
CA ALA A 15 -36.21 25.37 0.93
C ALA A 15 -35.07 25.19 1.94
N GLY A 16 -35.28 24.35 2.94
CA GLY A 16 -34.55 24.32 4.20
C GLY A 16 -33.04 24.08 4.07
N MET A 17 -32.34 24.53 5.11
CA MET A 17 -30.89 24.47 5.34
C MET A 17 -30.08 25.64 4.74
N ILE A 18 -30.13 26.80 5.41
CA ILE A 18 -29.07 27.80 5.32
C ILE A 18 -27.85 27.20 6.03
N ILE A 19 -27.04 26.45 5.30
CA ILE A 19 -25.73 26.00 5.75
C ILE A 19 -24.91 27.29 5.93
N SER A 20 -24.63 27.67 7.18
CA SER A 20 -23.92 28.92 7.49
C SER A 20 -22.62 29.04 6.66
N GLY A 21 -22.18 30.26 6.34
CA GLY A 21 -21.02 30.48 5.47
C GLY A 21 -19.76 29.71 5.90
N ASN A 22 -19.59 29.42 7.20
CA ASN A 22 -18.53 28.55 7.70
C ASN A 22 -18.76 27.06 7.39
N ARG A 23 -19.99 26.56 7.49
CA ARG A 23 -20.31 25.17 7.18
C ARG A 23 -20.15 24.86 5.68
N MET A 24 -20.40 25.83 4.80
CA MET A 24 -20.14 25.68 3.35
C MET A 24 -18.64 25.60 3.03
N LYS A 25 -17.81 26.40 3.73
CA LYS A 25 -16.35 26.34 3.58
C LYS A 25 -15.78 25.00 4.06
N VAL A 26 -16.29 24.48 5.17
CA VAL A 26 -15.91 23.16 5.69
C VAL A 26 -16.28 22.07 4.68
N LEU A 27 -17.48 22.12 4.09
CA LEU A 27 -17.92 21.16 3.09
C LEU A 27 -17.05 21.22 1.82
N SER A 28 -16.70 22.43 1.35
CA SER A 28 -15.80 22.58 0.20
C SER A 28 -14.39 22.10 0.51
N LEU A 29 -13.90 22.29 1.74
CA LEU A 29 -12.59 21.78 2.14
C LEU A 29 -12.58 20.25 2.17
N LEU A 30 -13.62 19.64 2.72
CA LEU A 30 -13.75 18.18 2.77
C LEU A 30 -13.87 17.57 1.38
N LEU A 31 -14.60 18.24 0.47
CA LEU A 31 -14.71 17.79 -0.91
C LEU A 31 -13.37 17.89 -1.65
N VAL A 32 -12.65 19.00 -1.50
CA VAL A 32 -11.30 19.15 -2.06
C VAL A 32 -10.36 18.10 -1.48
N ALA A 33 -10.38 17.88 -0.16
CA ALA A 33 -9.56 16.86 0.50
C ALA A 33 -9.85 15.45 -0.01
N LEU A 34 -11.12 15.14 -0.32
CA LEU A 34 -11.52 13.85 -0.90
C LEU A 34 -11.11 13.70 -2.37
N LEU A 35 -11.15 14.80 -3.14
CA LEU A 35 -10.71 14.84 -4.54
C LEU A 35 -9.18 14.80 -4.69
N THR A 36 -8.44 15.33 -3.71
CA THR A 36 -6.97 15.34 -3.68
C THR A 36 -6.39 14.18 -2.87
N ALA A 37 -7.22 13.34 -2.26
CA ALA A 37 -6.72 12.18 -1.54
C ALA A 37 -5.98 11.30 -2.54
N PRO A 38 -4.71 10.92 -2.27
CA PRO A 38 -4.06 9.92 -3.09
C PRO A 38 -4.95 8.67 -3.09
N PRO A 39 -5.04 7.93 -4.22
CA PRO A 39 -5.72 6.65 -4.21
C PRO A 39 -5.14 5.84 -3.05
N LEU A 40 -6.01 5.18 -2.25
CA LEU A 40 -5.51 4.17 -1.32
C LEU A 40 -4.71 3.19 -2.18
N ALA A 41 -3.40 3.21 -2.02
CA ALA A 41 -2.52 2.36 -2.79
C ALA A 41 -2.89 0.93 -2.41
N ASN A 42 -3.45 0.19 -3.36
CA ASN A 42 -3.53 -1.26 -3.23
C ASN A 42 -2.08 -1.74 -3.24
N ALA A 43 -1.63 -2.29 -2.11
CA ALA A 43 -0.33 -2.96 -2.07
C ALA A 43 -0.43 -4.19 -2.99
N GLU A 44 0.09 -4.07 -4.21
CA GLU A 44 0.28 -5.24 -5.06
C GLU A 44 1.48 -6.03 -4.52
N LEU A 45 1.30 -7.34 -4.40
CA LEU A 45 2.40 -8.24 -4.10
C LEU A 45 3.30 -8.27 -5.33
N VAL A 46 4.52 -7.77 -5.18
CA VAL A 46 5.59 -7.89 -6.18
C VAL A 46 6.44 -9.09 -5.79
N GLU A 47 6.43 -10.13 -6.61
CA GLU A 47 7.36 -11.24 -6.48
C GLU A 47 8.77 -10.75 -6.80
N LEU A 48 9.67 -10.76 -5.81
CA LEU A 48 11.06 -10.33 -5.99
C LEU A 48 11.92 -11.47 -6.55
N VAL A 49 11.73 -12.68 -6.03
CA VAL A 49 12.50 -13.87 -6.40
C VAL A 49 11.69 -15.13 -6.11
N THR A 50 11.81 -16.12 -7.00
CA THR A 50 11.41 -17.50 -6.75
C THR A 50 12.64 -18.38 -6.70
N ILE A 51 12.71 -19.25 -5.69
CA ILE A 51 13.84 -20.14 -5.43
C ILE A 51 13.35 -21.58 -5.56
N TYR A 52 14.08 -22.37 -6.34
CA TYR A 52 13.76 -23.78 -6.58
C TYR A 52 14.77 -24.70 -5.89
N GLY A 53 14.27 -25.80 -5.35
CA GLY A 53 15.08 -26.93 -4.92
C GLY A 53 15.50 -27.82 -6.10
N PRO A 54 16.38 -28.80 -5.86
CA PRO A 54 16.72 -29.82 -6.85
C PRO A 54 15.47 -30.63 -7.27
N PRO A 55 15.48 -31.22 -8.49
CA PRO A 55 14.41 -32.12 -8.92
C PRO A 55 14.37 -33.36 -8.02
N GLY A 56 13.18 -33.77 -7.58
CA GLY A 56 13.03 -34.92 -6.66
C GLY A 56 11.79 -34.83 -5.77
N GLY A 57 11.17 -33.65 -5.64
CA GLY A 57 10.02 -33.45 -4.76
C GLY A 57 10.39 -33.05 -3.34
N ASP A 58 11.65 -32.68 -3.11
CA ASP A 58 12.13 -32.11 -1.86
C ASP A 58 11.36 -30.82 -1.53
N GLU A 59 10.65 -30.83 -0.39
CA GLU A 59 9.88 -29.69 0.09
C GLU A 59 10.74 -28.80 0.99
N PHE A 60 10.54 -27.48 0.90
CA PHE A 60 11.09 -26.55 1.88
C PHE A 60 10.52 -26.87 3.26
N TYR A 61 11.39 -26.95 4.27
CA TYR A 61 11.00 -27.33 5.64
C TYR A 61 11.23 -26.19 6.64
N HIS A 62 12.48 -25.73 6.81
CA HIS A 62 12.81 -24.62 7.71
C HIS A 62 13.52 -23.49 6.97
N VAL A 63 13.26 -22.26 7.41
CA VAL A 63 13.98 -21.05 6.97
C VAL A 63 14.46 -20.28 8.21
N CYS A 64 15.73 -19.88 8.23
CA CYS A 64 16.27 -18.99 9.26
C CYS A 64 17.15 -17.89 8.67
N GLY A 65 17.22 -16.74 9.34
CA GLY A 65 18.12 -15.64 8.98
C GLY A 65 19.34 -15.64 9.88
N PRO A 66 20.53 -16.10 9.43
CA PRO A 66 21.76 -16.08 10.22
C PRO A 66 22.33 -14.67 10.42
N GLY A 67 21.83 -13.67 9.69
CA GLY A 67 22.44 -12.35 9.59
C GLY A 67 23.32 -12.28 8.35
N ASP A 68 24.20 -11.28 8.30
CA ASP A 68 25.22 -11.11 7.26
C ASP A 68 26.43 -12.01 7.60
N VAL A 69 26.58 -13.14 6.90
CA VAL A 69 27.63 -14.14 7.12
C VAL A 69 28.88 -13.88 6.29
N ASN A 70 28.81 -13.05 5.25
CA ASN A 70 29.94 -12.77 4.36
C ASN A 70 30.51 -11.34 4.48
N ASP A 71 29.92 -10.51 5.35
CA ASP A 71 30.25 -9.10 5.60
C ASP A 71 30.07 -8.17 4.37
N ASP A 72 29.10 -8.44 3.48
CA ASP A 72 28.82 -7.62 2.30
C ASP A 72 27.84 -6.45 2.56
N GLY A 73 27.23 -6.43 3.74
CA GLY A 73 26.24 -5.44 4.16
C GLY A 73 24.78 -5.87 3.97
N TYR A 74 24.51 -7.08 3.51
CA TYR A 74 23.17 -7.62 3.28
C TYR A 74 22.94 -8.92 4.11
N PRO A 75 21.86 -9.01 4.90
CA PRO A 75 21.57 -10.24 5.64
C PRO A 75 21.20 -11.41 4.72
N GLU A 76 21.75 -12.59 4.98
CA GLU A 76 21.38 -13.82 4.29
C GLU A 76 20.21 -14.56 4.95
N PHE A 77 19.79 -15.63 4.27
CA PHE A 77 18.90 -16.64 4.81
C PHE A 77 19.39 -18.04 4.42
N ILE A 78 18.95 -19.00 5.24
CA ILE A 78 19.23 -20.41 5.10
C ILE A 78 17.89 -21.12 4.94
N ALA A 79 17.81 -22.05 3.99
CA ALA A 79 16.66 -22.92 3.83
C ALA A 79 17.06 -24.39 3.83
N SER A 80 16.22 -25.23 4.43
CA SER A 80 16.42 -26.69 4.49
C SER A 80 15.28 -27.46 3.82
N SER A 81 15.56 -28.72 3.45
CA SER A 81 14.53 -29.71 3.10
C SER A 81 14.53 -30.89 4.07
N GLU A 82 13.34 -31.45 4.34
CA GLU A 82 13.16 -32.62 5.20
C GLU A 82 13.52 -33.94 4.49
N TYR A 83 13.38 -34.00 3.15
CA TYR A 83 13.37 -35.26 2.40
C TYR A 83 14.55 -35.47 1.47
N TYR A 84 15.62 -34.68 1.61
CA TYR A 84 16.80 -34.83 0.76
C TYR A 84 17.21 -36.29 0.65
N GLU A 85 17.10 -36.87 -0.55
CA GLU A 85 17.09 -38.31 -0.79
C GLU A 85 18.46 -39.01 -0.60
N ASP A 86 19.35 -38.44 0.22
CA ASP A 86 20.64 -39.02 0.60
C ASP A 86 20.63 -39.36 2.10
N PRO A 87 20.51 -40.66 2.47
CA PRO A 87 20.33 -41.07 3.86
C PRO A 87 21.48 -40.56 4.75
N GLY A 88 21.14 -39.68 5.69
CA GLY A 88 22.07 -39.06 6.64
C GLY A 88 22.48 -37.62 6.32
N ARG A 89 21.89 -36.99 5.31
CA ARG A 89 22.12 -35.57 4.98
C ARG A 89 20.82 -34.79 4.96
N SER A 90 20.73 -33.73 5.75
CA SER A 90 19.80 -32.63 5.49
C SER A 90 20.47 -31.70 4.47
N CYS A 91 19.78 -31.32 3.40
CA CYS A 91 20.29 -30.25 2.55
C CYS A 91 20.02 -28.90 3.22
N VAL A 92 21.05 -28.07 3.32
CA VAL A 92 20.98 -26.70 3.82
C VAL A 92 21.63 -25.83 2.76
N SER A 93 20.84 -25.00 2.10
CA SER A 93 21.33 -24.06 1.09
C SER A 93 21.40 -22.66 1.69
N ILE A 94 22.58 -22.04 1.56
CA ILE A 94 22.81 -20.64 1.93
C ILE A 94 22.66 -19.82 0.66
N TYR A 95 21.80 -18.80 0.72
CA TYR A 95 21.62 -17.86 -0.37
C TYR A 95 22.21 -16.52 0.05
N THR A 96 23.15 -16.03 -0.74
CA THR A 96 23.86 -14.76 -0.54
C THR A 96 23.65 -13.87 -1.77
N THR A 97 23.83 -12.56 -1.59
CA THR A 97 23.56 -11.53 -2.60
C THR A 97 24.76 -11.21 -3.50
#